data_AF-A0A519JZZ1-F1
#
_entry.id   AF-A0A519JZZ1-F1
#
_cell.length_a   1.000
_cell.length_b   1.000
_cell.length_c   1.000
_cell.angle_alpha   90.00
_cell.angle_beta   90.00
_cell.angle_gamma   90.00
#
_symmetry.space_group_name_H-M   'P 1'
#
loop_
_entity.id
_entity.type
_entity.pdbx_description
1 polymer ?
#
loop_
_entity_poly.entity_id
_entity_poly.type
_entity_poly.pdbx_seq_one_letter_code
_entity_poly.pdbx_strand_id
1 'polypeptide(L)' 'MKTVKRTLTPAKAVKILAGYGTKISLEEAEIMLDFLHDFIKPVLEVQQNPEPQNQGIFERMNNLAK' A
#
# COMPACT_ATOMS: atom_id res chain seq x y z
N MET A 1 9.03 10.59 4.46
CA MET A 1 7.75 9.91 4.17
C MET A 1 7.37 10.21 2.72
N LYS A 2 7.30 9.21 1.84
CA LYS A 2 6.80 9.42 0.48
C LYS A 2 5.28 9.62 0.57
N THR A 3 4.81 10.83 0.31
CA THR A 3 3.38 11.12 0.22
C THR A 3 2.81 10.33 -0.97
N VAL A 4 2.00 9.31 -0.71
CA VAL A 4 1.31 8.57 -1.77
C VAL A 4 0.32 9.53 -2.41
N LYS A 5 0.67 10.03 -3.60
CA LYS A 5 -0.12 11.02 -4.31
C LYS A 5 -1.39 10.33 -4.83
N ARG A 6 -2.55 10.63 -4.23
CA ARG A 6 -3.85 10.13 -4.69
C ARG A 6 -4.12 10.72 -6.09
N THR A 7 -4.01 9.91 -7.14
CA THR A 7 -4.28 10.32 -8.53
C THR A 7 -5.73 10.07 -8.97
N LEU A 8 -6.45 9.27 -8.18
CA LEU A 8 -7.86 8.92 -8.42
C LEU A 8 -8.73 9.67 -7.39
N THR A 9 -9.69 10.44 -7.89
CA THR A 9 -10.68 11.14 -7.07
C THR A 9 -12.01 10.36 -7.07
N PRO A 10 -12.88 10.53 -6.05
CA PRO A 10 -14.20 9.89 -6.02
C PRO A 10 -15.01 10.14 -7.30
N ALA A 11 -15.06 11.38 -7.77
CA ALA A 11 -15.75 11.74 -9.01
C ALA A 11 -15.19 11.01 -10.26
N LYS A 12 -13.87 10.78 -10.29
CA LYS A 12 -13.22 10.03 -11.37
C LYS A 12 -13.52 8.52 -11.26
N ALA A 13 -13.57 7.98 -10.04
CA ALA A 13 -13.96 6.59 -9.79
C ALA A 13 -15.41 6.31 -10.24
N VAL A 14 -16.36 7.20 -9.90
CA VAL A 14 -17.76 7.10 -10.37
C VAL A 14 -17.82 7.01 -11.90
N LYS A 15 -17.11 7.90 -12.61
CA LYS A 15 -17.08 7.91 -14.09
C LYS A 15 -16.50 6.62 -14.68
N ILE A 16 -15.42 6.12 -14.09
CA ILE A 16 -14.78 4.88 -14.56
C ILE A 16 -15.73 3.70 -14.35
N LEU A 17 -16.28 3.55 -13.14
CA LEU A 17 -17.14 2.42 -12.78
C LEU A 17 -18.45 2.41 -13.57
N ALA A 18 -19.02 3.59 -13.84
CA ALA A 18 -20.18 3.72 -14.71
C ALA A 18 -19.90 3.17 -16.12
N GLY A 19 -18.68 3.34 -16.64
CA GLY A 19 -18.25 2.78 -17.93
C GLY A 19 -18.23 1.24 -17.98
N TYR A 20 -18.18 0.58 -16.82
CA TYR A 20 -18.24 -0.89 -16.69
C TYR A 20 -19.61 -1.40 -16.20
N GLY A 21 -20.63 -0.53 -16.14
CA GLY A 21 -21.98 -0.90 -15.70
C GLY A 21 -22.21 -0.86 -14.19
N THR A 22 -21.22 -0.43 -13.41
CA THR A 22 -21.36 -0.28 -11.96
C THR A 22 -21.79 1.15 -11.63
N LYS A 23 -23.00 1.30 -11.07
CA LYS A 23 -23.48 2.59 -10.55
C LYS A 23 -23.21 2.67 -9.06
N ILE A 24 -22.49 3.71 -8.67
CA ILE A 24 -22.29 4.10 -7.28
C ILE A 24 -22.46 5.61 -7.15
N SER A 25 -22.88 6.05 -5.97
CA SER A 25 -22.94 7.46 -5.60
C SER A 25 -21.53 8.03 -5.36
N LEU A 26 -21.43 9.36 -5.25
CA LEU A 26 -20.18 10.02 -4.91
C LEU A 26 -19.70 9.62 -3.51
N GLU A 27 -20.62 9.48 -2.56
CA GLU A 27 -20.37 9.09 -1.17
C GLU A 27 -19.87 7.64 -1.08
N GLU A 28 -20.50 6.73 -1.81
CA GLU A 28 -20.05 5.34 -1.91
C GLU A 28 -18.64 5.24 -2.51
N ALA A 29 -18.34 6.08 -3.50
CA ALA A 29 -17.01 6.16 -4.10
C ALA A 29 -15.96 6.70 -3.12
N GLU A 30 -16.32 7.65 -2.26
CA GLU A 30 -15.44 8.19 -1.22
C GLU A 30 -15.11 7.11 -0.17
N ILE A 31 -16.13 6.47 0.39
CA ILE A 31 -15.99 5.37 1.35
C ILE A 31 -15.13 4.23 0.77
N MET A 32 -15.40 3.84 -0.48
CA MET A 32 -14.66 2.78 -1.16
C MET A 32 -13.17 3.13 -1.31
N LEU A 33 -12.85 4.35 -1.76
CA LEU A 33 -11.46 4.75 -1.97
C LEU A 33 -10.68 4.87 -0.67
N ASP A 34 -11.32 5.38 0.40
CA ASP A 34 -10.69 5.45 1.72
C ASP A 34 -10.44 4.05 2.29
N PHE A 35 -11.42 3.14 2.18
CA PHE A 35 -11.24 1.74 2.58
C PHE A 35 -10.07 1.08 1.83
N LEU A 36 -10.02 1.22 0.50
CA LEU A 36 -8.94 0.64 -0.31
C LEU A 36 -7.58 1.17 0.10
N HIS A 37 -7.48 2.47 0.39
CA HIS A 37 -6.23 3.09 0.82
C HIS A 37 -5.76 2.54 2.18
N ASP A 38 -6.66 2.43 3.14
CA ASP A 38 -6.34 1.92 4.48
C ASP A 38 -6.05 0.43 4.46
N PHE A 39 -6.71 -0.32 3.59
CA PHE A 39 -6.46 -1.74 3.39
C PHE A 39 -5.07 -2.02 2.81
N ILE A 40 -4.61 -1.23 1.83
CA ILE A 40 -3.30 -1.46 1.19
C ILE A 40 -2.12 -0.91 1.99
N LYS A 41 -2.34 0.09 2.84
CA LYS A 41 -1.27 0.80 3.55
C LYS A 41 -0.34 -0.15 4.33
N PRO A 42 -0.82 -1.12 5.13
CA PRO A 42 0.05 -2.05 5.84
C PRO A 42 0.93 -2.90 4.88
N VAL A 43 0.38 -3.32 3.74
CA VAL A 43 1.10 -4.14 2.76
C VAL A 43 2.25 -3.36 2.12
N LEU A 44 2.01 -2.07 1.83
CA LEU A 44 3.02 -1.19 1.26
C LEU A 44 4.13 -0.83 2.27
N GLU A 45 3.79 -0.72 3.56
CA GLU A 45 4.76 -0.46 4.63
C GLU A 45 5.67 -1.68 4.87
N VAL A 46 5.13 -2.90 4.80
CA VAL A 46 5.92 -4.15 4.91
C VAL A 46 6.90 -4.32 3.75
N GLN A 47 6.53 -3.95 2.53
CA GLN A 47 7.45 -4.05 1.37
C GLN A 47 8.61 -3.04 1.42
N GLN A 48 8.49 -1.95 2.16
CA GLN A 48 9.54 -0.91 2.22
C GLN A 48 10.63 -1.20 3.24
N ASN A 49 10.48 -2.24 4.07
CA ASN A 49 11.48 -2.65 5.03
C ASN A 49 11.70 -4.17 4.94
N PRO A 50 12.42 -4.68 3.92
CA PRO A 50 12.90 -6.05 3.98
C PRO A 50 13.86 -6.12 5.16
N GLU A 51 13.44 -6.72 6.26
CA GLU A 51 14.35 -7.05 7.34
C GLU A 51 15.58 -7.76 6.74
N PRO A 52 16.81 -7.32 7.05
CA PRO A 52 17.99 -8.03 6.60
C PRO A 52 18.07 -9.34 7.39
N GLN A 53 17.52 -10.42 6.82
CA GLN A 53 17.41 -11.74 7.47
C GLN A 53 18.75 -12.41 7.83
N ASN A 54 19.91 -11.76 7.63
CA ASN A 54 21.23 -12.39 7.75
C ASN A 54 22.25 -11.64 8.63
N GLN A 55 21.88 -10.58 9.36
CA GLN A 55 22.87 -9.88 10.20
C GLN A 55 23.40 -10.76 11.34
N GLY A 56 22.51 -11.55 11.97
CA GLY A 56 22.90 -12.41 13.09
C GLY A 56 23.82 -13.59 12.74
N ILE A 57 23.78 -14.11 11.51
CA ILE A 57 24.68 -15.20 11.09
C ILE A 57 26.05 -14.65 10.70
N PHE A 58 26.08 -13.51 9.99
CA PHE A 58 27.31 -12.89 9.54
C PHE A 58 28.18 -12.39 10.71
N GLU A 59 27.57 -11.82 11.75
CA GLU A 59 28.28 -11.43 12.98
C GLU A 59 28.82 -12.62 13.77
N ARG A 60 28.07 -13.73 13.84
CA ARG A 60 28.51 -14.97 14.51
C ARG A 60 29.71 -15.59 13.81
N MET A 61 29.71 -15.63 12.47
CA MET A 61 30.85 -16.16 11.70
C MET A 61 32.10 -15.29 11.84
N ASN A 62 31.95 -13.97 11.89
CA ASN A 62 33.08 -13.05 12.00
C ASN A 62 33.71 -13.04 13.41
N ASN A 63 32.93 -13.35 14.45
CA ASN A 63 33.43 -13.52 15.82
C ASN A 63 34.05 -14.90 16.07
N LEU A 64 33.75 -15.90 15.25
CA LEU A 64 34.40 -17.22 15.30
C LEU A 64 35.74 -17.27 14.56
N ALA A 65 36.02 -16.28 13.70
CA ALA A 65 37.26 -16.16 12.93
C ALA A 65 38.33 -15.26 13.59
N LYS A 66 38.07 -14.79 14.82
CA LYS A 66 39.03 -14.08 15.69
C LYS A 66 39.45 -14.98 16.84
#